data_AF-A0A1W2DDP7-F1
#
_entry.id   AF-A0A1W2DDP7-F1
#
_cell.length_a   1.000
_cell.length_b   1.000
_cell.length_c   1.000
_cell.angle_alpha   90.00
_cell.angle_beta   90.00
_cell.angle_gamma   90.00
#
_symmetry.space_group_name_H-M   'P 1'
#
loop_
_entity.id
_entity.type
_entity.pdbx_description
1 polymer ?
#
loop_
_entity_poly.entity_id
_entity_poly.type
_entity_poly.pdbx_seq_one_letter_code
_entity_poly.pdbx_strand_id
1 'polypeptide(L)' 'MINLAEKEREIEIARARLHLLVEQKNGDFSNKDVAEQSIYLDKLIVAYELANGRRPSKN' A
#
# COMPACT_ATOMS: atom_id res chain seq x y z
N MET A 1 16.47 -3.51 -13.48
CA MET A 1 15.18 -4.21 -13.61
C MET A 1 14.43 -4.00 -12.32
N ILE A 2 13.17 -3.56 -12.37
CA ILE A 2 12.34 -3.51 -11.17
C ILE A 2 11.99 -4.97 -10.84
N ASN A 3 12.37 -5.44 -9.66
CA ASN A 3 12.05 -6.78 -9.22
C ASN A 3 10.61 -6.79 -8.67
N LEU A 4 9.72 -7.45 -9.38
CA LEU A 4 8.30 -7.55 -9.00
C LEU A 4 8.13 -8.19 -7.62
N ALA A 5 8.96 -9.18 -7.28
CA ALA A 5 8.91 -9.84 -5.97
C ALA A 5 9.26 -8.90 -4.81
N GLU A 6 10.18 -7.95 -5.03
CA GLU A 6 10.52 -6.94 -4.01
C GLU A 6 9.36 -5.96 -3.80
N LYS A 7 8.70 -5.54 -4.89
CA LYS A 7 7.50 -4.70 -4.79
C LYS A 7 6.33 -5.41 -4.12
N GLU A 8 6.11 -6.69 -4.40
CA GLU A 8 5.09 -7.50 -3.71
C GLU A 8 5.36 -7.58 -2.20
N ARG A 9 6.62 -7.80 -1.83
CA ARG A 9 7.03 -7.81 -0.43
C ARG A 9 6.80 -6.46 0.24
N GLU A 10 7.15 -5.36 -0.43
CA GLU A 10 6.91 -4.01 0.09
C GLU A 10 5.42 -3.71 0.27
N ILE A 11 4.58 -4.12 -0.68
CA ILE A 11 3.12 -4.00 -0.57
C ILE A 11 2.61 -4.77 0.65
N GLU A 12 3.03 -6.02 0.83
CA GLU A 12 2.55 -6.84 1.95
C GLU A 12 3.00 -6.28 3.31
N ILE A 13 4.23 -5.77 3.41
CA ILE A 13 4.71 -5.07 4.60
C ILE A 13 3.88 -3.81 4.87
N ALA A 14 3.59 -3.02 3.83
CA ALA A 14 2.79 -1.80 3.96
C ALA A 14 1.34 -2.10 4.38
N ARG A 15 0.73 -3.18 3.86
CA ARG A 15 -0.59 -3.68 4.25
C ARG A 15 -0.63 -4.08 5.73
N ALA A 16 0.33 -4.89 6.17
CA ALA A 16 0.42 -5.31 7.57
C ALA A 16 0.57 -4.10 8.51
N ARG A 17 1.39 -3.12 8.13
CA ARG A 17 1.54 -1.87 8.87
C ARG A 17 0.26 -1.05 8.92
N LEU A 18 -0.47 -0.95 7.81
CA LEU A 18 -1.75 -0.24 7.77
C LEU A 18 -2.77 -0.90 8.71
N HIS A 19 -2.89 -2.23 8.68
CA HIS A 19 -3.77 -2.96 9.58
C HIS A 19 -3.43 -2.71 11.06
N LEU A 20 -2.16 -2.87 11.42
CA LEU A 20 -1.71 -2.63 12.79
C LEU A 20 -1.99 -1.19 13.23
N LEU A 21 -1.77 -0.22 12.34
CA LEU A 21 -1.99 1.19 12.63
C LEU A 21 -3.48 1.49 12.83
N VAL A 22 -4.36 0.92 12.00
CA VAL A 22 -5.81 1.02 12.18
C VAL A 22 -6.24 0.43 13.52
N GLU A 23 -5.71 -0.73 13.90
CA GLU A 23 -5.99 -1.34 15.21
C GLU A 23 -5.51 -0.44 16.36
N GLN A 24 -4.28 0.10 16.29
CA GLN A 24 -3.72 1.00 17.30
C GLN A 24 -4.48 2.32 17.44
N LYS A 25 -5.09 2.80 16.34
CA LYS A 25 -5.91 4.02 16.34
C LYS A 25 -7.39 3.74 16.55
N ASN A 26 -7.76 2.54 17.04
CA ASN A 26 -9.15 2.13 17.31
C ASN A 26 -10.08 2.26 16.10
N GLY A 27 -9.57 1.98 14.89
CA GLY A 27 -10.35 2.10 13.66
C GLY A 27 -10.52 3.53 13.14
N ASP A 28 -9.75 4.50 13.66
CA ASP A 28 -9.79 5.87 13.14
C ASP A 28 -9.07 6.00 11.79
N PHE A 29 -9.82 5.83 10.71
CA PHE A 29 -9.34 6.03 9.34
C PHE A 29 -9.13 7.50 8.98
N SER A 30 -9.60 8.45 9.79
CA SER A 30 -9.33 9.88 9.62
C SER A 30 -8.00 10.28 10.26
N ASN A 31 -7.38 9.37 11.03
CA ASN A 31 -6.08 9.60 11.60
C ASN A 31 -5.06 9.86 10.48
N LYS A 32 -4.29 10.93 10.62
CA LYS A 32 -3.30 11.34 9.62
C LYS A 32 -2.30 10.22 9.30
N ASP A 33 -1.85 9.48 10.30
CA ASP A 33 -0.87 8.41 10.11
C ASP A 33 -1.50 7.26 9.28
N VAL A 34 -2.77 6.92 9.54
CA VAL A 34 -3.52 5.90 8.79
C VAL A 34 -3.72 6.33 7.34
N ALA A 35 -4.10 7.60 7.13
CA ALA A 35 -4.29 8.17 5.80
C ALA A 35 -2.97 8.19 5.00
N GLU A 36 -1.87 8.64 5.60
CA GLU A 36 -0.55 8.65 4.96
C GLU A 36 -0.07 7.24 4.60
N GLN A 37 -0.29 6.27 5.49
CA GLN A 37 0.07 4.87 5.26
C GLN A 37 -0.80 4.24 4.16
N SER A 38 -2.09 4.60 4.07
CA SER A 38 -2.98 4.18 2.99
C SER A 38 -2.52 4.73 1.64
N ILE A 39 -2.21 6.03 1.58
CA ILE A 39 -1.70 6.68 0.36
C ILE A 39 -0.37 6.03 -0.09
N TYR A 40 0.49 5.70 0.86
CA TYR A 40 1.74 5.02 0.57
C TYR A 40 1.51 3.63 -0.04
N LEU A 41 0.59 2.85 0.53
CA LEU A 41 0.21 1.54 0.00
C LEU A 41 -0.34 1.65 -1.44
N ASP A 42 -1.21 2.61 -1.72
CA ASP A 42 -1.75 2.84 -3.07
C ASP A 42 -0.64 3.14 -4.09
N LYS A 43 0.33 3.96 -3.71
CA LYS A 43 1.50 4.26 -4.58
C LYS A 43 2.32 3.02 -4.87
N LEU A 44 2.50 2.14 -3.88
CA LEU A 44 3.22 0.87 -4.08
C LEU A 44 2.48 -0.05 -5.04
N ILE A 45 1.15 -0.17 -4.90
CA ILE A 45 0.30 -0.97 -5.78
C ILE A 45 0.37 -0.46 -7.22
N VAL A 46 0.17 0.85 -7.43
CA VAL A 46 0.27 1.45 -8.78
C VAL A 46 1.65 1.22 -9.38
N ALA A 47 2.72 1.38 -8.60
CA ALA A 47 4.07 1.17 -9.08
C ALA A 47 4.36 -0.31 -9.41
N TYR A 48 3.73 -1.26 -8.69
CA TYR A 48 3.79 -2.68 -9.02
C TYR A 48 3.02 -2.99 -10.30
N GLU A 49 1.79 -2.47 -10.45
CA GLU A 49 0.97 -2.68 -11.64
C GLU A 49 1.67 -2.17 -12.90
N LEU A 50 2.22 -0.95 -12.84
CA LEU A 50 3.03 -0.36 -13.91
C LEU A 50 4.25 -1.22 -14.26
N ALA A 51 4.95 -1.74 -13.25
CA ALA A 51 6.10 -2.62 -13.46
C ALA A 51 5.70 -4.00 -14.02
N ASN A 52 4.50 -4.47 -13.68
CA ASN A 52 3.95 -5.76 -14.12
C ASN A 52 3.23 -5.68 -15.47
N GLY A 53 3.19 -4.50 -16.10
CA GLY A 53 2.47 -4.26 -17.35
C GLY A 53 0.95 -4.39 -17.24
N ARG A 54 0.40 -4.54 -16.03
CA ARG A 54 -1.04 -4.45 -15.77
C ARG A 54 -1.41 -2.97 -15.81
N ARG A 55 -2.36 -2.59 -16.67
CA ARG A 55 -2.91 -1.23 -16.62
C ARG A 55 -3.53 -1.03 -15.23
N PRO A 56 -3.18 0.04 -14.50
CA PRO A 56 -3.81 0.30 -13.21
C PRO A 56 -5.31 0.42 -13.42
N SER A 57 -6.08 -0.40 -12.72
CA SER A 57 -7.53 -0.38 -12.84
C SER A 57 -8.02 0.90 -12.19
N LYS A 58 -8.46 1.88 -13.02
CA LYS A 58 -9.22 3.04 -12.53
C LYS A 58 -10.52 2.53 -11.91
N ASN A 59 -10.62 2.57 -10.59
CA ASN A 59 -11.88 2.46 -9.88
C ASN A 59 -12.22 3.81 -9.26
#